data_AF-A0A969Z6V4-F1
#
_entry.id   AF-A0A969Z6V4-F1
#
_cell.length_a   1.000
_cell.length_b   1.000
_cell.length_c   1.000
_cell.angle_alpha   90.00
_cell.angle_beta   90.00
_cell.angle_gamma   90.00
#
_symmetry.space_group_name_H-M   'P 1'
#
loop_
_entity.id
_entity.type
_entity.pdbx_description
1 polymer ?
#
loop_
_entity_poly.entity_id
_entity_poly.type
_entity_poly.pdbx_seq_one_letter_code
_entity_poly.pdbx_strand_id
1 'polypeptide(L)' 'MILEKSNNYQIVGIFKNGADALEGVITLKPDILVTDVKISYINGMDLIEQVKLEVPYLKSIY' A
#
# COMPACT_ATOMS: atom_id res chain seq x y z
N MET A 1 -13.44 -7.92 -7.03
CA MET A 1 -12.18 -8.69 -7.07
C MET A 1 -11.85 -8.90 -8.55
N ILE A 2 -11.05 -8.01 -9.13
CA ILE A 2 -10.51 -8.23 -10.48
C ILE A 2 -9.10 -8.76 -10.28
N LEU A 3 -8.96 -10.08 -10.38
CA LEU A 3 -7.70 -10.78 -10.55
C LEU A 3 -7.46 -10.97 -12.05
N GLU A 4 -7.40 -9.87 -12.81
CA GLU A 4 -6.89 -9.95 -14.18
C GLU A 4 -5.38 -9.79 -14.10
N LYS A 5 -4.70 -10.91 -14.37
CA LYS A 5 -3.26 -11.00 -14.50
C LYS A 5 -2.84 -10.24 -15.76
N SER A 6 -2.79 -8.93 -15.66
CA SER A 6 -2.06 -8.09 -16.59
C SER A 6 -0.58 -8.39 -16.38
N ASN A 7 0.14 -8.84 -17.42
CA ASN A 7 1.57 -9.22 -17.38
C ASN A 7 2.55 -8.15 -16.82
N ASN A 8 2.04 -6.97 -16.42
CA ASN A 8 2.81 -5.81 -16.01
C ASN A 8 2.73 -5.54 -14.50
N TYR A 9 1.87 -6.25 -13.75
CA TYR A 9 1.68 -6.01 -12.33
C TYR A 9 1.58 -7.32 -11.54
N GLN A 10 2.21 -7.35 -10.38
CA GLN A 10 2.12 -8.45 -9.43
C GLN A 10 1.61 -7.90 -8.10
N ILE A 11 0.53 -8.48 -7.60
CA ILE A 11 0.05 -8.18 -6.26
C ILE A 11 0.96 -8.93 -5.28
N VAL A 12 1.78 -8.20 -4.53
CA VAL A 12 2.71 -8.76 -3.54
C VAL A 12 2.12 -8.83 -2.13
N GLY A 13 1.06 -8.05 -1.85
CA GLY A 13 0.39 -8.04 -0.55
C GLY A 13 -1.00 -7.40 -0.60
N ILE A 14 -1.89 -7.86 0.28
CA ILE A 14 -3.23 -7.28 0.51
C ILE A 14 -3.43 -7.18 2.01
N PHE A 15 -3.73 -5.99 2.50
CA PHE A 15 -3.84 -5.70 3.93
C PHE A 15 -5.22 -5.09 4.23
N LYS A 16 -5.74 -5.37 5.43
CA LYS A 16 -7.07 -4.90 5.87
C LYS A 16 -7.02 -3.68 6.79
N ASN A 17 -5.84 -3.27 7.21
CA ASN A 17 -5.60 -2.09 8.05
C ASN A 17 -4.26 -1.44 7.65
N GLY A 18 -4.07 -0.17 8.03
CA GLY A 18 -2.89 0.59 7.66
C GLY A 18 -1.59 0.14 8.35
N ALA A 19 -1.66 -0.40 9.57
CA ALA A 19 -0.47 -0.81 10.31
C ALA A 19 0.21 -2.02 9.64
N ASP A 20 -0.57 -3.05 9.33
CA ASP A 20 -0.06 -4.22 8.60
C ASP A 20 0.41 -3.83 7.19
N ALA A 21 -0.26 -2.85 6.56
CA ALA A 21 0.14 -2.35 5.26
C ALA A 21 1.51 -1.67 5.30
N LEU A 22 1.81 -0.90 6.34
CA LEU A 22 3.11 -0.25 6.51
C LEU A 22 4.24 -1.28 6.66
N GLU A 23 4.07 -2.27 7.54
CA GLU A 23 5.04 -3.37 7.69
C GLU A 23 5.21 -4.16 6.38
N GLY A 24 4.10 -4.39 5.69
CA GLY A 24 4.05 -5.02 4.38
C GLY A 24 4.84 -4.26 3.32
N VAL A 25 4.70 -2.94 3.24
CA VAL A 25 5.45 -2.09 2.31
C VAL A 25 6.96 -2.18 2.55
N ILE A 26 7.40 -2.14 3.81
CA ILE A 26 8.82 -2.22 4.17
C ILE A 26 9.40 -3.59 3.80
N THR A 27 8.64 -4.66 4.03
CA THR A 27 9.09 -6.04 3.84
C THR A 27 9.05 -6.46 2.37
N LEU A 28 7.92 -6.20 1.69
CA LEU A 28 7.66 -6.65 0.33
C LEU A 28 8.23 -5.71 -0.73
N LYS A 29 8.54 -4.47 -0.35
CA LYS A 29 9.11 -3.42 -1.22
C LYS A 29 8.36 -3.30 -2.56
N PRO A 30 7.05 -3.07 -2.55
CA PRO A 30 6.30 -2.85 -3.78
C PRO A 30 6.77 -1.55 -4.47
N ASP A 31 6.48 -1.41 -5.76
CA ASP A 31 6.67 -0.14 -6.48
C ASP A 31 5.47 0.81 -6.35
N ILE A 32 4.28 0.25 -6.08
CA ILE A 32 3.01 0.96 -6.01
C ILE A 32 2.24 0.49 -4.77
N LEU A 33 1.80 1.44 -3.95
CA LEU A 33 0.82 1.23 -2.88
C LEU A 33 -0.54 1.76 -3.35
N VAL A 34 -1.58 0.93 -3.23
CA VAL A 34 -2.97 1.31 -3.47
C VAL A 34 -3.73 1.18 -2.17
N THR A 35 -4.35 2.26 -1.69
CA THR A 35 -5.13 2.28 -0.45
C THR A 35 -6.42 3.07 -0.65
N ASP A 36 -7.46 2.83 0.14
CA ASP A 36 -8.60 3.75 0.22
C ASP A 36 -8.27 4.87 1.22
N VAL A 37 -8.85 6.07 1.04
CA VAL A 37 -8.73 7.18 2.00
C VAL A 37 -9.36 6.79 3.34
N LYS A 38 -10.46 6.02 3.32
CA LYS A 38 -11.11 5.50 4.52
C LYS A 38 -10.89 4.00 4.63
N ILE A 39 -9.75 3.60 5.16
CA ILE A 39 -9.50 2.21 5.57
C ILE A 39 -9.78 2.06 7.09
N SER A 40 -10.19 0.88 7.53
CA SER A 40 -10.59 0.68 8.93
C SER A 40 -9.44 0.98 9.90
N TYR A 41 -9.76 1.65 11.03
CA TYR A 41 -8.87 1.98 12.15
C TYR A 41 -7.78 3.05 11.92
N ILE A 42 -7.32 3.28 10.69
CA ILE A 42 -6.28 4.27 10.36
C ILE A 42 -6.73 5.08 9.13
N ASN A 43 -6.49 6.39 9.14
CA ASN A 43 -6.74 7.22 7.96
C ASN A 43 -5.73 6.86 6.85
N GLY A 44 -6.18 6.57 5.63
CA GLY A 44 -5.30 6.19 4.52
C GLY A 44 -4.24 7.26 4.21
N MET A 45 -4.50 8.52 4.57
CA MET A 45 -3.55 9.62 4.47
C MET A 45 -2.37 9.46 5.45
N ASP A 46 -2.62 9.05 6.69
CA ASP A 46 -1.56 8.87 7.70
C ASP A 46 -0.61 7.74 7.27
N LEU A 47 -1.16 6.67 6.66
CA LEU A 47 -0.36 5.61 6.06
C LEU A 47 0.56 6.14 4.96
N ILE A 48 0.03 6.96 4.05
CA ILE A 48 0.82 7.54 2.95
C ILE A 48 1.92 8.45 3.51
N GLU A 49 1.64 9.25 4.55
CA GLU A 49 2.65 10.09 5.19
C GLU A 49 3.78 9.26 5.81
N GLN A 50 3.46 8.22 6.57
CA GLN A 50 4.45 7.33 7.18
C GLN A 50 5.28 6.59 6.12
N VAL A 51 4.61 6.06 5.09
CA VAL A 51 5.25 5.39 3.97
C VAL A 51 6.22 6.32 3.22
N LYS A 52 5.89 7.60 3.06
CA LYS A 52 6.82 8.57 2.42
C LYS A 52 8.07 8.83 3.25
N LEU A 53 7.99 8.74 4.57
CA LEU A 53 9.15 8.89 5.46
C LEU A 53 10.08 7.68 5.35
N GLU A 54 9.51 6.47 5.33
CA GLU A 54 10.28 5.21 5.29
C GLU A 54 10.75 4.84 3.86
N VAL A 55 9.91 5.10 2.86
CA VAL A 55 10.13 4.72 1.45
C VAL A 55 9.77 5.90 0.52
N PRO A 56 10.63 6.93 0.41
CA PRO A 56 10.33 8.16 -0.33
C PRO A 56 10.05 7.95 -1.83
N TYR A 57 10.54 6.85 -2.40
CA TYR A 57 10.40 6.51 -3.82
C TYR A 57 9.10 5.77 -4.14
N LEU A 58 8.36 5.31 -3.13
CA LEU A 58 7.12 4.55 -3.34
C LEU A 58 6.01 5.45 -3.89
N LYS A 59 5.38 5.03 -4.98
CA LYS A 59 4.19 5.71 -5.50
C LYS A 59 2.95 5.24 -4.74
N SER A 60 2.28 6.17 -4.09
CA SER A 60 1.01 5.92 -3.40
C SER A 60 -0.16 6.45 -4.22
N ILE A 61 -1.20 5.63 -4.40
CA ILE A 61 -2.45 5.97 -5.08
C ILE A 61 -3.60 5.72 -4.11
N TYR A 62 -4.53 6.66 -4.02
CA TYR A 62 -5.72 6.60 -3.18
C TYR A 62 -7.00 6.94 -3.94
#